data_AF-A0A8J2LFI0-F1
#
_entry.id   AF-A0A8J2LFI0-F1
#
_cell.length_a   1.000
_cell.length_b   1.000
_cell.length_c   1.000
_cell.angle_alpha   90.00
_cell.angle_beta   90.00
_cell.angle_gamma   90.00
#
_symmetry.space_group_name_H-M   'P 1'
#
loop_
_entity.id
_entity.type
_entity.pdbx_description
1 polymer ?
#
loop_
_entity_poly.entity_id
_entity_poly.type
_entity_poly.pdbx_seq_one_letter_code
_entity_poly.pdbx_strand_id
1 'polypeptide(L)'
;MRKSGRNLGFTAIVGQKATDPIQNLFVQAIREYDQKSKAAGGKLVEPTPETERELKSELDRVAKIFGGGEGVDMTKFPSFKFQDPQIDPINQA
;
A
#
# COMPACT_ATOMS: atom_id res chain seq x y z
N MET A 1 14.26 -40.48 -21.12
CA MET A 1 14.43 -39.01 -21.12
C MET A 1 13.12 -38.35 -21.58
N ARG A 2 12.23 -37.93 -20.67
CA ARG A 2 10.97 -37.24 -21.05
C ARG A 2 11.26 -35.75 -21.22
N LYS A 3 11.11 -35.21 -22.44
CA LYS A 3 11.24 -33.78 -22.70
C LYS A 3 10.05 -33.06 -22.04
N SER A 4 10.32 -32.29 -21.00
CA SER A 4 9.34 -31.41 -20.39
C SER A 4 9.02 -30.27 -21.37
N GLY A 5 7.86 -30.33 -22.03
CA GLY A 5 7.36 -29.25 -22.87
C GLY A 5 6.98 -28.07 -21.98
N ARG A 6 7.67 -26.94 -22.13
CA ARG A 6 7.23 -25.68 -21.50
C ARG A 6 5.94 -25.24 -22.20
N ASN A 7 4.88 -24.99 -21.43
CA ASN A 7 3.61 -24.47 -21.94
C ASN A 7 3.80 -23.04 -22.48
N LEU A 8 4.21 -22.91 -23.73
CA LEU A 8 4.46 -21.65 -24.45
C LEU A 8 3.17 -20.96 -24.92
N GLY A 9 1.99 -21.44 -24.51
CA GLY A 9 0.69 -20.90 -24.93
C GLY A 9 0.46 -19.45 -24.54
N PHE A 10 1.02 -18.98 -23.42
CA PHE A 10 0.87 -17.60 -22.99
C PHE A 10 1.79 -16.62 -23.75
N THR A 11 2.98 -17.07 -24.16
CA THR A 11 3.91 -16.27 -24.99
C THR A 11 3.40 -16.04 -26.41
N ALA A 12 2.51 -16.90 -26.93
CA ALA A 12 1.92 -16.72 -28.26
C ALA A 12 1.00 -15.49 -28.33
N ILE A 13 0.28 -15.17 -27.25
CA ILE A 13 -0.61 -13.99 -27.19
C ILE A 13 0.20 -12.69 -27.16
N VAL A 14 1.36 -12.70 -26.49
CA VAL A 14 2.26 -11.52 -26.41
C VAL A 14 3.03 -11.29 -27.73
N GLY A 15 3.33 -12.37 -28.47
CA GLY A 15 4.03 -12.31 -29.76
C GLY A 15 3.13 -12.03 -30.97
N GLN A 16 1.82 -12.19 -30.85
CA GLN A 16 0.87 -11.80 -31.88
C GLN A 16 0.58 -10.30 -31.75
N LYS A 17 0.84 -9.53 -32.81
CA LYS A 17 0.26 -8.19 -32.95
C LYS A 17 -1.24 -8.33 -32.68
N ALA A 18 -1.78 -7.57 -31.73
CA ALA A 18 -3.20 -7.57 -31.44
C ALA A 18 -3.97 -7.35 -32.76
N THR A 19 -4.62 -8.40 -33.25
CA THR A 19 -5.24 -8.44 -34.57
C THR A 19 -6.60 -7.75 -34.57
N ASP A 20 -7.25 -7.71 -33.41
CA ASP A 20 -8.54 -7.05 -33.21
C ASP A 20 -8.36 -5.66 -32.58
N PRO A 21 -9.14 -4.64 -32.99
CA PRO A 21 -9.08 -3.30 -32.42
C PRO A 21 -9.24 -3.25 -30.89
N ILE A 22 -10.07 -4.10 -30.30
CA ILE A 22 -10.29 -4.09 -28.84
C ILE A 22 -9.05 -4.57 -28.10
N GLN A 23 -8.36 -5.59 -28.62
CA GLN A 23 -7.09 -6.06 -28.04
C GLN A 23 -6.01 -4.98 -28.12
N ASN A 24 -5.98 -4.18 -29.19
CA ASN A 24 -5.06 -3.04 -29.29
C ASN A 24 -5.37 -1.96 -28.25
N LEU A 25 -6.64 -1.62 -28.05
CA LEU A 25 -7.05 -0.66 -27.02
C LEU A 25 -6.63 -1.13 -25.62
N PHE A 26 -6.81 -2.41 -25.32
CA PHE A 26 -6.39 -2.98 -24.05
C PHE A 26 -4.87 -2.88 -23.83
N VAL A 27 -4.07 -3.27 -24.84
CA VAL A 27 -2.60 -3.16 -24.78
C VAL A 27 -2.15 -1.70 -24.67
N GLN A 28 -2.82 -0.77 -25.34
CA GLN A 28 -2.56 0.66 -25.22
C GLN A 28 -2.82 1.15 -23.80
N ALA A 29 -3.96 0.79 -23.20
CA ALA A 29 -4.29 1.16 -21.82
C ALA A 29 -3.25 0.63 -20.82
N ILE A 30 -2.78 -0.61 -20.99
CA ILE A 30 -1.69 -1.16 -20.15
C ILE A 30 -0.41 -0.34 -20.28
N ARG A 31 0.00 -0.02 -21.52
CA ARG A 31 1.23 0.74 -21.78
C ARG A 31 1.15 2.15 -21.24
N GLU A 32 0.01 2.81 -21.42
CA GLU A 32 -0.24 4.15 -20.89
C GLU A 32 -0.15 4.14 -19.36
N TYR A 33 -0.83 3.20 -18.70
CA TYR A 33 -0.74 3.07 -17.25
C TYR A 33 0.69 2.75 -16.77
N ASP A 34 1.42 1.86 -17.44
CA ASP A 34 2.81 1.53 -17.10
C ASP A 34 3.73 2.77 -17.17
N GLN A 35 3.57 3.60 -18.20
CA GLN A 35 4.30 4.87 -18.31
C GLN A 35 3.96 5.83 -17.16
N LYS A 36 2.66 6.01 -16.87
CA LYS A 36 2.19 6.89 -15.80
C LYS A 36 2.63 6.39 -14.41
N SER A 37 2.58 5.08 -14.18
CA SER A 37 3.01 4.44 -12.94
C SER A 37 4.52 4.60 -12.70
N LYS A 38 5.34 4.41 -13.75
CA LYS A 38 6.78 4.66 -13.67
C LYS A 38 7.10 6.12 -13.40
N ALA A 39 6.38 7.05 -14.03
CA ALA A 39 6.52 8.48 -13.78
C ALA A 39 6.13 8.86 -12.33
N ALA A 40 5.09 8.23 -11.78
CA ALA A 40 4.66 8.44 -10.40
C ALA A 40 5.67 7.89 -9.36
N GLY A 41 6.57 6.98 -9.75
CA GLY A 41 7.68 6.53 -8.89
C GLY A 41 7.23 5.88 -7.58
N GLY A 42 6.13 5.13 -7.60
CA GLY A 42 5.54 4.50 -6.40
C GLY A 42 4.57 5.37 -5.61
N LYS A 43 4.31 6.60 -6.08
CA LYS A 43 3.20 7.44 -5.60
C LYS A 43 1.92 7.10 -6.35
N LEU A 44 0.81 7.73 -5.94
CA LEU A 44 -0.45 7.65 -6.66
C LEU A 44 -0.25 8.13 -8.11
N VAL A 45 -0.92 7.45 -9.04
CA VAL A 45 -0.89 7.80 -10.46
C VAL A 45 -1.87 8.95 -10.69
N GLU A 46 -1.37 10.07 -11.24
CA GLU A 46 -2.16 11.27 -11.57
C GLU A 46 -3.11 11.72 -10.44
N PRO A 47 -2.60 11.93 -9.20
CA PRO A 47 -3.46 12.33 -8.09
C PRO A 47 -3.96 13.76 -8.30
N THR A 48 -5.21 14.02 -7.89
CA THR A 48 -5.70 15.39 -7.76
C THR A 48 -5.33 15.97 -6.39
N PRO A 49 -5.27 17.31 -6.24
CA PRO A 49 -5.02 17.94 -4.94
C PRO A 49 -6.01 17.50 -3.86
N GLU A 50 -7.26 17.23 -4.23
CA GLU A 50 -8.29 16.71 -3.34
C GLU A 50 -7.94 15.31 -2.83
N THR A 51 -7.54 14.39 -3.73
CA THR A 51 -7.14 13.03 -3.34
C THR A 51 -5.94 13.03 -2.40
N GLU A 52 -4.93 13.89 -2.63
CA GLU A 52 -3.78 14.00 -1.73
C GLU A 52 -4.18 14.54 -0.35
N ARG A 53 -5.10 15.51 -0.31
CA ARG A 53 -5.62 16.08 0.92
C ARG A 53 -6.40 15.04 1.72
N GLU A 54 -7.24 14.27 1.06
CA GLU A 54 -7.99 13.16 1.67
C GLU A 54 -7.03 12.12 2.23
N LEU A 55 -6.06 11.65 1.44
CA LEU A 55 -5.04 10.70 1.90
C LEU A 55 -4.33 11.20 3.16
N LYS A 56 -3.91 12.47 3.18
CA LYS A 56 -3.27 13.06 4.35
C LYS A 56 -4.19 13.07 5.58
N SER A 57 -5.44 13.50 5.40
CA SER A 57 -6.44 13.54 6.47
C SER A 57 -6.73 12.16 7.06
N GLU A 58 -6.85 11.14 6.20
CA GLU A 58 -7.03 9.74 6.60
C GLU A 58 -5.84 9.23 7.41
N LEU A 59 -4.61 9.46 6.94
CA LEU A 59 -3.39 9.06 7.64
C LEU A 59 -3.26 9.75 9.00
N ASP A 60 -3.55 11.06 9.07
CA ASP A 60 -3.51 11.81 10.33
C ASP A 60 -4.54 11.30 11.34
N ARG A 61 -5.73 10.92 10.87
CA ARG A 61 -6.77 10.34 11.74
C ARG A 61 -6.36 8.98 12.28
N VAL A 62 -5.86 8.10 11.41
CA VAL A 62 -5.38 6.77 11.80
C VAL A 62 -4.23 6.90 12.81
N ALA A 63 -3.24 7.77 12.54
CA ALA A 63 -2.13 8.00 13.47
C ALA A 63 -2.64 8.39 14.86
N LYS A 64 -3.59 9.34 14.96
CA LYS A 64 -4.15 9.77 16.25
C LYS A 64 -4.89 8.65 17.00
N ILE A 65 -5.66 7.81 16.30
CA ILE A 65 -6.42 6.72 16.93
C ILE A 65 -5.49 5.67 17.53
N PHE A 66 -4.37 5.37 16.88
CA PHE A 66 -3.46 4.31 17.28
C PHE A 66 -2.24 4.79 18.08
N GLY A 67 -2.32 6.00 18.65
CA GLY A 67 -1.27 6.53 19.52
C GLY A 67 -0.01 7.01 18.78
N GLY A 68 -0.07 7.12 17.46
CA GLY A 68 0.89 7.85 16.65
C GLY A 68 0.60 9.36 16.60
N GLY A 69 1.37 10.09 15.79
CA GLY A 69 1.20 11.53 15.62
C GLY A 69 2.53 12.26 15.50
N GLU A 70 2.48 13.59 15.54
CA GLU A 70 3.66 14.44 15.43
C GLU A 70 4.64 14.14 16.58
N GLY A 71 5.88 13.78 16.24
CA GLY A 71 6.92 13.42 17.20
C GLY A 71 6.87 11.99 17.75
N VAL A 72 5.88 11.17 17.37
CA VAL A 72 5.81 9.75 17.76
C VAL A 72 6.41 8.87 16.67
N ASP A 73 7.51 8.21 17.00
CA ASP A 73 8.12 7.22 16.13
C ASP A 73 7.40 5.87 16.26
N MET A 74 6.45 5.62 15.37
CA MET A 74 5.67 4.37 15.36
C MET A 74 6.49 3.12 14.98
N THR A 75 7.75 3.28 14.58
CA THR A 75 8.65 2.12 14.34
C THR A 75 9.32 1.62 15.61
N LYS A 76 9.29 2.43 16.68
CA LYS A 76 9.87 2.09 17.97
C LYS A 76 8.82 1.44 18.87
N PHE A 77 9.25 0.38 19.54
CA PHE A 77 8.44 -0.25 20.58
C PHE A 77 8.28 0.70 21.79
N PRO A 78 7.09 0.77 22.41
CA PRO A 78 6.84 1.66 23.54
C PRO A 78 7.67 1.30 24.77
N SER A 79 8.08 2.32 25.52
CA SER A 79 8.68 2.15 26.84
C SER A 79 7.57 2.04 27.88
N PHE A 80 7.55 0.94 28.63
CA PHE A 80 6.62 0.78 29.75
C PHE A 80 7.27 1.28 31.04
N LYS A 81 6.56 2.12 31.79
CA LYS A 81 6.89 2.48 33.17
C LYS A 81 5.73 2.03 34.04
N PHE A 82 5.99 1.08 34.92
CA PHE A 82 5.02 0.60 35.89
C PHE A 82 5.20 1.41 37.17
N GLN A 83 4.13 2.02 37.65
CA GLN A 83 4.11 2.66 38.97
C GLN A 83 3.69 1.62 40.00
N ASP A 84 4.33 1.64 41.17
CA ASP A 84 3.93 0.77 42.27
C ASP A 84 2.51 1.11 42.73
N PRO A 85 1.66 0.10 42.97
CA PRO A 85 0.31 0.33 43.45
C PRO A 85 0.36 1.03 44.82
N GLN A 86 -0.40 2.10 44.97
CA GLN A 86 -0.63 2.72 46.27
C GLN A 86 -1.50 1.76 47.10
N ILE A 87 -0.95 1.23 48.19
CA ILE A 87 -1.69 0.36 49.11
C ILE A 87 -2.32 1.24 50.17
N ASP A 88 -3.64 1.38 50.12
CA ASP A 88 -4.37 2.05 51.20
C ASP A 88 -4.34 1.20 52.49
N PRO A 89 -4.20 1.82 53.67
CA PRO A 89 -4.22 1.09 54.93
C PRO A 89 -5.57 0.41 55.15
N ILE A 90 -5.57 -0.89 55.49
CA ILE A 90 -6.76 -1.61 55.92
C ILE A 90 -7.09 -1.18 57.36
N ASN A 91 -7.81 -0.07 57.51
CA ASN A 91 -8.44 0.26 58.79
C ASN A 91 -9.76 -0.50 58.89
N GLN A 92 -9.71 -1.71 59.45
CA GLN A 92 -10.89 -2.35 60.04
C GLN A 92 -11.06 -1.79 61.46
N ALA A 93 -12.02 -0.87 61.63
CA ALA A 93 -12.57 -0.47 62.91
C ALA A 93 -14.09 -0.31 62.76
#